data_AF-A0A484HIQ7-F1
#
_entry.id   AF-A0A484HIQ7-F1
#
_cell.length_a   1.000
_cell.length_b   1.000
_cell.length_c   1.000
_cell.angle_alpha   90.00
_cell.angle_beta   90.00
_cell.angle_gamma   90.00
#
_symmetry.space_group_name_H-M   'P 1'
#
loop_
_entity.id
_entity.type
_entity.pdbx_description
1 polymer ?
#
loop_
_entity_poly.entity_id
_entity_poly.type
_entity_poly.pdbx_seq_one_letter_code
_entity_poly.pdbx_strand_id
1 'polypeptide(L)'
;MMKKTNPNELKPMDREEADLMESIESVEWRPVQDIVREKEKAMTAARNTLKKDKRINLRLTQKDYHQIQIKAIEEGIPYQTLISSIVHKYLNGSLAPKASA
;
A
#
# COMPACT_ATOMS: atom_id res chain seq x y z
N MET A 1 -18.63 -1.20 -12.43
CA MET A 1 -18.29 -2.63 -12.55
C MET A 1 -16.80 -2.77 -12.27
N MET A 2 -16.41 -3.33 -11.12
CA MET A 2 -14.99 -3.59 -10.84
C MET A 2 -14.60 -4.88 -11.54
N LYS A 3 -13.57 -4.82 -12.40
CA LYS A 3 -13.00 -5.99 -13.06
C LYS A 3 -12.49 -6.94 -11.98
N LYS A 4 -13.03 -8.17 -11.95
CA LYS A 4 -12.42 -9.25 -11.17
C LYS A 4 -11.08 -9.56 -11.84
N THR A 5 -9.97 -9.21 -11.22
CA THR A 5 -8.65 -9.61 -11.69
C THR A 5 -8.52 -11.13 -11.54
N ASN A 6 -8.12 -11.78 -12.64
CA ASN A 6 -7.92 -13.22 -12.69
C ASN A 6 -6.61 -13.54 -11.93
N PRO A 7 -6.59 -14.48 -10.98
CA PRO A 7 -5.38 -14.77 -10.18
C PRO A 7 -4.15 -15.16 -11.02
N ASN A 8 -4.37 -15.74 -12.21
CA ASN A 8 -3.31 -16.23 -13.10
C ASN A 8 -2.61 -15.16 -13.96
N GLU A 9 -2.91 -13.87 -13.79
CA GLU A 9 -2.22 -12.78 -14.53
C GLU A 9 -1.13 -12.07 -13.70
N LEU A 10 -0.87 -12.51 -12.47
CA LEU A 10 0.17 -11.92 -11.62
C LEU A 10 1.55 -12.40 -12.09
N LYS A 11 2.31 -11.50 -12.73
CA LYS A 11 3.72 -11.73 -13.06
C LYS A 11 4.59 -11.22 -11.91
N PRO A 12 5.51 -12.03 -11.36
CA PRO A 12 6.38 -11.58 -10.29
C PRO A 12 7.25 -10.39 -10.74
N MET A 13 7.30 -9.36 -9.91
CA MET A 13 8.04 -8.11 -10.14
C MET A 13 9.53 -8.25 -9.81
N ASP A 14 9.87 -9.15 -8.89
CA ASP A 14 11.24 -9.47 -8.49
C ASP A 14 11.40 -10.96 -8.11
N ARG A 15 12.63 -11.35 -7.71
CA ARG A 15 12.94 -12.74 -7.32
C ARG A 15 12.25 -13.15 -6.03
N GLU A 16 12.09 -12.24 -5.07
CA GLU A 16 11.42 -12.56 -3.80
C GLU A 16 9.94 -12.90 -4.05
N GLU A 17 9.28 -12.16 -4.93
CA GLU A 17 7.89 -12.42 -5.31
C GLU A 17 7.73 -13.71 -6.11
N ALA A 18 8.70 -14.03 -6.98
CA ALA A 18 8.72 -15.30 -7.71
C ALA A 18 8.85 -16.50 -6.76
N ASP A 19 9.80 -16.44 -5.82
CA ASP A 19 10.05 -17.49 -4.83
C ASP A 19 8.84 -17.67 -3.90
N LEU A 20 8.17 -16.58 -3.52
CA LEU A 20 6.95 -16.62 -2.71
C LEU A 20 5.79 -17.29 -3.47
N MET A 21 5.63 -16.99 -4.75
CA MET A 21 4.58 -17.58 -5.59
C MET A 21 4.79 -19.09 -5.76
N GLU A 22 6.03 -19.52 -6.03
CA GLU A 22 6.41 -20.93 -6.12
C GLU A 22 6.15 -21.67 -4.80
N SER A 23 6.48 -21.07 -3.66
CA SER A 23 6.23 -21.65 -2.34
C SER A 23 4.74 -21.82 -2.01
N ILE A 24 3.88 -20.95 -2.55
CA ILE A 24 2.42 -21.08 -2.40
C ILE A 24 1.90 -22.23 -3.28
N GLU A 25 2.39 -22.33 -4.52
CA GLU A 25 2.02 -23.40 -5.47
C GLU A 25 2.51 -24.78 -5.03
N SER A 26 3.63 -24.86 -4.31
CA SER A 26 4.19 -26.12 -3.78
C SER A 26 3.43 -26.70 -2.58
N VAL A 27 2.36 -26.04 -2.10
CA VAL A 27 1.47 -26.51 -1.01
C VAL A 27 2.23 -26.80 0.30
N GLU A 28 3.38 -26.17 0.52
CA GLU A 28 4.19 -26.35 1.73
C GLU A 28 3.57 -25.73 2.99
N TRP A 29 2.63 -24.80 2.79
CA TRP A 29 2.02 -24.01 3.86
C TRP A 29 0.99 -24.82 4.62
N ARG A 30 1.21 -25.00 5.92
CA ARG A 30 0.24 -25.62 6.83
C ARG A 30 -0.49 -24.57 7.64
N PRO A 31 -1.80 -24.73 7.87
CA PRO A 31 -2.55 -23.84 8.73
C PRO A 31 -1.99 -23.86 10.16
N VAL A 32 -1.84 -22.67 10.74
CA VAL A 32 -1.52 -22.50 12.16
C VAL A 32 -2.66 -23.05 13.03
N GLN A 33 -2.33 -23.53 14.23
CA GLN A 33 -3.28 -24.25 15.11
C GLN A 33 -4.54 -23.43 15.46
N ASP A 34 -4.45 -22.10 15.51
CA ASP A 34 -5.57 -21.20 15.82
C ASP A 34 -5.69 -20.08 14.77
N ILE A 35 -6.11 -20.48 13.56
CA ILE A 35 -6.27 -19.59 12.40
C ILE A 35 -7.16 -18.38 12.74
N VAL A 36 -8.22 -18.58 13.54
CA VAL A 36 -9.17 -17.50 13.88
C VAL A 36 -8.45 -16.42 14.68
N ARG A 37 -7.71 -16.81 15.72
CA ARG A 37 -6.95 -15.88 16.55
C ARG A 37 -5.82 -15.20 15.79
N GLU A 38 -5.06 -15.94 14.98
CA GLU A 38 -3.97 -15.34 14.20
C GLU A 38 -4.49 -14.39 13.11
N LYS A 39 -5.64 -14.70 12.50
CA LYS A 39 -6.32 -13.79 11.57
C LYS A 39 -6.78 -12.52 12.28
N GLU A 40 -7.34 -12.61 13.48
CA GLU A 40 -7.73 -11.44 14.26
C GLU A 40 -6.52 -10.58 14.67
N LYS A 41 -5.42 -11.20 15.08
CA LYS A 41 -4.16 -10.48 15.37
C LYS A 41 -3.64 -9.75 14.14
N ALA A 42 -3.56 -10.44 12.99
CA ALA A 42 -3.10 -9.84 11.74
C ALA A 42 -4.01 -8.68 11.30
N MET A 43 -5.35 -8.85 11.38
CA MET A 43 -6.29 -7.76 11.10
C MET A 43 -6.13 -6.59 12.07
N THR A 44 -5.90 -6.86 13.35
CA THR A 44 -5.71 -5.82 14.37
C THR A 44 -4.41 -5.06 14.15
N ALA A 45 -3.32 -5.76 13.84
CA ALA A 45 -2.04 -5.16 13.47
C ALA A 45 -2.19 -4.26 12.23
N ALA A 46 -2.83 -4.76 11.16
CA ALA A 46 -3.07 -3.98 9.95
C ALA A 46 -3.93 -2.72 10.23
N ARG A 47 -5.00 -2.85 11.03
CA ARG A 47 -5.85 -1.72 11.43
C ARG A 47 -5.09 -0.69 12.26
N ASN A 48 -4.24 -1.14 13.18
CA ASN A 48 -3.45 -0.26 14.02
C ASN A 48 -2.39 0.50 13.22
N THR A 49 -1.75 -0.15 12.24
CA THR A 49 -0.79 0.52 11.32
C THR A 49 -1.46 1.59 10.47
N LEU A 50 -2.74 1.41 10.11
CA LEU A 50 -3.50 2.37 9.28
C LEU A 50 -4.24 3.44 10.09
N LYS A 51 -4.21 3.36 11.42
CA LYS A 51 -4.95 4.28 12.29
C LYS A 51 -4.28 5.65 12.31
N LYS A 52 -4.93 6.64 11.70
CA LYS A 52 -4.52 8.06 11.75
C LYS A 52 -4.91 8.67 13.10
N ASP A 53 -4.06 8.51 14.11
CA ASP A 53 -4.31 8.96 15.49
C ASP A 53 -3.79 10.38 15.78
N LYS A 54 -2.78 10.84 15.03
CA LYS A 54 -2.14 12.15 15.21
C LYS A 54 -2.50 13.13 14.09
N ARG A 55 -2.88 14.36 14.47
CA ARG A 55 -3.15 15.48 13.54
C ARG A 55 -1.92 16.37 13.41
N ILE A 56 -1.64 16.81 12.18
CA ILE A 56 -0.51 17.68 11.85
C ILE A 56 -1.06 18.87 11.06
N ASN A 57 -0.64 20.09 11.39
CA ASN A 57 -0.94 21.28 10.59
C ASN A 57 0.26 21.60 9.69
N LEU A 58 0.04 21.68 8.38
CA LEU A 58 1.07 21.97 7.38
C LEU A 58 0.67 23.23 6.60
N ARG A 59 1.63 24.14 6.38
CA ARG A 59 1.48 25.29 5.47
C ARG A 59 2.10 24.95 4.13
N LEU A 60 1.40 25.26 3.05
CA LEU A 60 1.83 25.03 1.68
C LEU A 60 1.68 26.31 0.88
N THR A 61 2.44 26.46 -0.20
CA THR A 61 2.19 27.53 -1.17
C THR A 61 0.89 27.24 -1.92
N GLN A 62 0.22 28.28 -2.44
CA GLN A 62 -0.99 28.10 -3.26
C GLN A 62 -0.73 27.22 -4.48
N LYS A 63 0.44 27.38 -5.11
CA LYS A 63 0.85 26.58 -6.26
C LYS A 63 0.95 25.10 -5.92
N ASP A 64 1.60 24.75 -4.80
CA ASP A 64 1.79 23.36 -4.39
C ASP A 64 0.47 22.72 -3.95
N TYR A 65 -0.35 23.47 -3.21
CA TYR A 65 -1.68 23.01 -2.81
C TYR A 65 -2.53 22.62 -4.03
N HIS A 66 -2.56 23.47 -5.06
CA HIS A 66 -3.31 23.20 -6.27
C HIS A 66 -2.76 22.00 -7.05
N GLN A 67 -1.43 21.87 -7.17
CA GLN A 67 -0.83 20.71 -7.83
C GLN A 67 -1.11 19.39 -7.10
N ILE A 68 -1.14 19.40 -5.76
CA ILE A 68 -1.51 18.23 -4.98
C ILE A 68 -2.98 17.85 -5.25
N GLN A 69 -3.88 18.83 -5.34
CA GLN A 69 -5.29 18.56 -5.66
C GLN A 69 -5.43 17.92 -7.04
N ILE A 70 -4.75 18.45 -8.06
CA ILE A 70 -4.77 17.89 -9.42
C ILE A 70 -4.30 16.43 -9.39
N LYS A 71 -3.13 16.16 -8.80
CA LYS A 71 -2.58 14.80 -8.70
C LYS A 71 -3.50 13.83 -7.96
N ALA A 72 -4.15 14.30 -6.90
CA ALA A 72 -5.07 13.48 -6.13
C ALA A 72 -6.31 13.09 -6.97
N ILE A 73 -6.82 14.03 -7.77
CA ILE A 73 -7.93 13.77 -8.70
C ILE A 73 -7.50 12.78 -9.80
N GLU A 74 -6.29 12.92 -10.36
CA GLU A 74 -5.73 11.97 -11.34
C GLU A 74 -5.66 10.55 -10.78
N GLU A 75 -5.26 10.40 -9.52
CA GLU A 75 -5.21 9.11 -8.81
C GLU A 75 -6.59 8.65 -8.28
N GLY A 76 -7.63 9.48 -8.39
CA GLY A 76 -8.98 9.18 -7.91
C GLY A 76 -9.10 9.10 -6.37
N ILE A 77 -8.19 9.76 -5.65
CA ILE A 77 -8.13 9.74 -4.18
C ILE A 77 -8.25 11.15 -3.59
N PRO A 78 -8.68 11.30 -2.32
CA PRO A 78 -8.64 12.60 -1.65
C PRO A 78 -7.20 13.13 -1.53
N TYR A 79 -7.02 14.44 -1.67
CA TYR A 79 -5.69 15.09 -1.54
C TYR A 79 -5.00 14.80 -0.19
N GLN A 80 -5.79 14.67 0.88
CA GLN A 80 -5.28 14.29 2.21
C GLN A 80 -4.73 12.85 2.21
N THR A 81 -5.36 11.94 1.47
CA THR A 81 -4.92 10.56 1.29
C THR A 81 -3.63 10.52 0.49
N LEU A 82 -3.54 11.32 -0.58
CA LEU A 82 -2.30 11.45 -1.36
C LEU A 82 -1.15 11.94 -0.48
N ILE A 83 -1.34 13.02 0.28
CA ILE A 83 -0.33 13.55 1.20
C ILE A 83 0.09 12.48 2.22
N SER A 84 -0.88 11.79 2.82
CA SER A 84 -0.61 10.70 3.78
C SER A 84 0.21 9.57 3.14
N SER A 85 -0.14 9.18 1.91
CA SER A 85 0.54 8.13 1.16
C SER A 85 1.97 8.52 0.84
N ILE A 86 2.22 9.77 0.43
CA ILE A 86 3.57 10.26 0.16
C ILE A 86 4.43 10.22 1.42
N VAL A 87 3.91 10.68 2.56
CA VAL A 87 4.64 10.62 3.84
C VAL A 87 4.97 9.18 4.21
N HIS A 88 4.01 8.26 4.09
CA HIS A 88 4.25 6.83 4.37
C HIS A 88 5.32 6.24 3.44
N LYS A 89 5.21 6.49 2.13
CA LYS A 89 6.17 6.03 1.12
C LYS A 89 7.58 6.61 1.33
N TYR A 90 7.65 7.85 1.79
CA TYR A 90 8.92 8.49 2.12
C TYR A 90 9.57 7.83 3.34
N LEU A 91 8.80 7.59 4.40
CA LEU A 91 9.31 6.99 5.65
C LEU A 91 9.71 5.52 5.51
N ASN A 92 9.02 4.75 4.66
CA ASN A 92 9.32 3.33 4.44
C ASN A 92 10.32 3.10 3.28
N GLY A 93 10.85 4.16 2.67
CA GLY A 93 11.83 4.08 1.58
C GLY A 93 11.27 3.65 0.21
N SER A 94 9.97 3.43 0.08
CA SER A 94 9.33 3.02 -1.19
C SER A 94 9.02 4.19 -2.13
N LEU A 95 9.29 5.44 -1.72
CA LEU A 95 9.17 6.59 -2.61
C LEU A 95 10.32 6.59 -3.62
N ALA A 96 10.12 5.95 -4.76
CA ALA A 96 11.09 5.98 -5.85
C ALA A 96 11.31 7.42 -6.33
N PRO A 97 12.55 7.93 -6.39
CA PRO A 97 12.83 9.14 -7.14
C PRO A 97 12.47 8.86 -8.60
N LYS A 98 11.69 9.76 -9.23
CA LYS A 98 11.54 9.69 -10.68
C LYS A 98 12.94 9.81 -11.27
N ALA A 99 13.41 8.77 -11.95
CA ALA A 99 14.56 8.86 -12.82
C ALA A 99 14.25 9.98 -13.82
N SER A 100 14.90 11.12 -13.66
CA SER A 100 14.92 12.18 -14.65
C SER A 100 15.63 11.60 -15.87
N ALA A 101 14.85 11.15 -16.85
CA ALA A 101 15.31 10.92 -18.21
C ALA A 101 15.45 12.27 -18.94
#